data_AF-A0A7R9HFL7-F1
#
_entry.id   AF-A0A7R9HFL7-F1
#
_cell.length_a   1.000
_cell.length_b   1.000
_cell.length_c   1.000
_cell.angle_alpha   90.00
_cell.angle_beta   90.00
_cell.angle_gamma   90.00
#
_symmetry.space_group_name_H-M   'P 1'
#
loop_
_entity.id
_entity.type
_entity.pdbx_description
1 polymer ?
#
loop_
_entity_poly.entity_id
_entity_poly.type
_entity_poly.pdbx_seq_one_letter_code
_entity_poly.pdbx_strand_id
1 'polypeptide(L)'
;MLASTVSSKILKSMAAIEGFNFTETLTGFKWMGNETVNLLSQGKTVLFAFEEAIGFMYGTAVLDKDGISAGAKLAELACYLQDIGMTLSDKLADIYKT
;
A
#
# COMPACT_ATOMS: atom_id res chain seq x y z
N MET A 1 3.46 -2.77 -6.10
CA MET A 1 3.34 -2.38 -4.67
C MET A 1 4.19 -3.31 -3.83
N LEU A 2 4.61 -2.87 -2.64
CA LEU A 2 5.56 -3.60 -1.80
C LEU A 2 5.00 -3.92 -0.42
N ALA A 3 5.48 -5.00 0.21
CA ALA A 3 5.25 -5.27 1.62
C ALA A 3 6.41 -6.03 2.27
N SER A 4 6.55 -5.94 3.58
CA SER A 4 7.52 -6.76 4.32
C SER A 4 7.13 -8.25 4.32
N THR A 5 8.13 -9.12 4.47
CA THR A 5 7.92 -10.57 4.51
C THR A 5 7.03 -11.02 5.68
N VAL A 6 7.00 -10.26 6.78
CA VAL A 6 6.16 -10.53 7.96
C VAL A 6 4.77 -9.88 7.89
N SER A 7 4.54 -8.96 6.95
CA SER A 7 3.23 -8.35 6.72
C SER A 7 2.23 -9.31 6.06
N SER A 8 0.94 -8.98 6.22
CA SER A 8 -0.13 -9.68 5.50
C SER A 8 0.12 -9.64 3.99
N LYS A 9 -0.28 -10.70 3.29
CA LYS A 9 -0.07 -10.83 1.83
C LYS A 9 -1.25 -10.33 1.00
N ILE A 10 -2.05 -9.42 1.55
CA ILE A 10 -3.24 -8.89 0.86
C ILE A 10 -2.88 -8.26 -0.49
N LEU A 11 -1.76 -7.53 -0.57
CA LEU A 11 -1.28 -6.95 -1.84
C LEU A 11 -0.91 -8.02 -2.88
N LYS A 12 -0.43 -9.19 -2.44
CA LYS A 12 -0.15 -10.32 -3.34
C LYS A 12 -1.44 -10.92 -3.89
N SER A 13 -2.46 -11.08 -3.05
CA SER A 13 -3.78 -11.56 -3.47
C SER A 13 -4.42 -10.59 -4.46
N MET A 14 -4.41 -9.29 -4.14
CA MET A 14 -4.91 -8.24 -5.04
C MET A 14 -4.13 -8.19 -6.35
N ALA A 15 -2.79 -8.34 -6.32
CA ALA A 15 -1.96 -8.38 -7.52
C ALA A 15 -2.35 -9.50 -8.49
N ALA A 16 -2.73 -10.66 -7.96
CA ALA A 16 -3.12 -11.81 -8.77
C ALA A 16 -4.45 -11.57 -9.52
N ILE A 17 -5.33 -10.73 -8.99
CA ILE A 17 -6.63 -10.38 -9.58
C ILE A 17 -6.49 -9.17 -10.52
N GLU A 18 -5.85 -8.11 -10.04
CA GLU A 18 -5.77 -6.81 -10.72
C GLU A 18 -4.58 -6.70 -11.71
N GLY A 19 -3.66 -7.67 -11.70
CA GLY A 19 -2.54 -7.75 -12.64
C GLY A 19 -1.36 -6.82 -12.36
N PHE A 20 -1.33 -6.11 -11.22
CA PHE A 20 -0.16 -5.29 -10.85
C PHE A 20 0.99 -6.12 -10.28
N ASN A 21 2.20 -5.56 -10.27
CA ASN A 21 3.37 -6.24 -9.69
C ASN A 21 3.40 -6.12 -8.15
N PHE A 22 3.57 -7.26 -7.47
CA PHE A 22 3.86 -7.31 -6.03
C PHE A 22 5.33 -7.67 -5.80
N THR A 23 6.01 -6.91 -4.95
CA THR A 23 7.39 -7.19 -4.52
C THR A 23 7.41 -7.35 -3.00
N GLU A 24 8.06 -8.41 -2.53
CA GLU A 24 8.28 -8.64 -1.10
C GLU A 24 9.70 -8.25 -0.71
N THR A 25 9.85 -7.61 0.44
CA THR A 25 11.17 -7.26 1.00
C THR A 25 11.35 -7.82 2.40
N LEU A 26 12.58 -7.84 2.91
CA LEU A 26 12.84 -8.11 4.32
C LEU A 26 12.24 -7.02 5.23
N THR A 27 12.04 -7.35 6.50
CA THR A 27 11.56 -6.40 7.52
C THR A 27 12.55 -5.26 7.73
N GLY A 28 12.02 -4.05 7.82
CA GLY A 28 12.74 -2.78 7.93
C GLY A 28 12.55 -1.93 6.68
N PHE A 29 12.00 -0.72 6.86
CA PHE A 29 11.65 0.18 5.76
C PHE A 29 12.82 0.55 4.84
N LYS A 30 14.06 0.48 5.33
CA LYS A 30 15.27 0.62 4.50
C LYS A 30 15.28 -0.30 3.28
N TRP A 31 14.76 -1.53 3.42
CA TRP A 31 14.69 -2.49 2.32
C TRP A 31 13.65 -2.09 1.28
N MET A 32 12.48 -1.62 1.73
CA MET A 32 11.43 -1.12 0.82
C MET A 32 11.83 0.19 0.14
N GLY A 33 12.52 1.10 0.85
CA GLY A 33 13.06 2.33 0.27
C GLY A 33 14.08 2.03 -0.83
N ASN A 34 15.06 1.16 -0.55
CA ASN A 34 16.06 0.74 -1.54
C ASN A 34 15.41 0.04 -2.74
N GLU A 35 14.46 -0.87 -2.50
CA GLU A 35 13.76 -1.56 -3.58
C GLU A 35 12.91 -0.60 -4.42
N THR A 36 12.33 0.43 -3.79
CA THR A 36 11.62 1.49 -4.51
C THR A 36 12.57 2.25 -5.44
N VAL A 37 13.77 2.61 -4.99
CA VAL A 37 14.80 3.23 -5.86
C VAL A 37 15.14 2.31 -7.04
N ASN A 38 15.33 1.01 -6.80
CA ASN A 38 15.62 0.04 -7.85
C ASN A 38 14.49 -0.02 -8.89
N LEU A 39 13.23 -0.12 -8.44
CA LEU A 39 12.06 -0.20 -9.32
C LEU A 39 11.90 1.08 -10.15
N LEU A 40 12.09 2.26 -9.54
CA LEU A 40 12.07 3.55 -10.24
C LEU A 40 13.14 3.62 -11.33
N SER A 41 14.36 3.12 -11.06
CA SER A 41 15.45 3.08 -12.05
C SER A 41 15.14 2.16 -13.26
N GLN A 42 14.25 1.18 -13.07
CA GLN A 42 13.75 0.30 -14.13
C GLN A 42 12.54 0.89 -14.87
N GLY A 43 12.18 2.15 -14.62
CA GLY A 43 11.01 2.80 -15.20
C GLY A 43 9.67 2.29 -14.65
N LYS A 44 9.68 1.60 -13.51
CA LYS A 44 8.44 1.16 -12.84
C LYS A 44 7.86 2.29 -12.00
N THR A 45 6.56 2.21 -11.77
CA THR A 45 5.86 3.10 -10.83
C THR A 45 5.59 2.36 -9.53
N VAL A 46 5.97 2.96 -8.40
CA VAL A 46 5.66 2.44 -7.07
C VAL A 46 4.52 3.26 -6.47
N LEU A 47 3.37 2.61 -6.28
CA LEU A 47 2.16 3.25 -5.78
C LEU A 47 2.04 3.22 -4.26
N PHE A 48 2.50 2.13 -3.65
CA PHE A 48 2.30 1.86 -2.24
C PHE A 48 3.31 0.83 -1.72
N ALA A 49 3.77 1.05 -0.48
CA ALA A 49 4.50 0.08 0.32
C ALA A 49 3.99 0.09 1.76
N PHE A 50 3.95 -1.08 2.42
CA PHE A 50 3.59 -1.13 3.84
C PHE A 50 4.29 -2.20 4.67
N GLU A 51 4.27 -1.96 5.98
CA GLU A 51 4.68 -2.86 7.05
C GLU A 51 3.55 -3.01 8.08
N GLU A 52 3.42 -4.19 8.67
CA GLU A 52 2.43 -4.52 9.71
C GLU A 52 2.58 -3.65 10.95
N ALA A 53 3.80 -3.19 11.23
CA ALA A 53 4.13 -2.23 12.28
C ALA A 53 3.72 -0.78 11.91
N ILE A 54 2.52 -0.62 11.35
CA ILE A 54 1.87 0.67 11.01
C ILE A 54 2.79 1.57 10.16
N GLY A 55 3.56 0.96 9.25
CA GLY A 55 4.46 1.66 8.34
C GLY A 55 3.81 1.77 6.97
N PHE A 56 3.59 2.99 6.48
CA PHE A 56 2.95 3.21 5.18
C PHE A 56 3.75 4.22 4.36
N MET A 57 3.88 3.96 3.06
CA MET A 57 4.46 4.87 2.09
C MET A 57 3.53 4.94 0.88
N TYR A 58 2.95 6.11 0.65
CA TYR A 58 2.05 6.38 -0.46
C TYR A 58 2.81 7.13 -1.57
N GLY A 59 2.97 6.49 -2.72
CA GLY A 59 3.80 6.99 -3.81
C GLY A 59 5.28 7.05 -3.44
N THR A 60 6.01 7.99 -4.07
CA THR A 60 7.48 8.07 -3.99
C THR A 60 7.99 9.47 -3.61
N ALA A 61 7.11 10.34 -3.09
CA ALA A 61 7.50 11.67 -2.61
C ALA A 61 8.41 11.60 -1.37
N VAL A 62 8.14 10.63 -0.49
CA VAL A 62 8.97 10.28 0.67
C VAL A 62 9.25 8.79 0.58
N LEU A 63 10.53 8.40 0.49
CA LEU A 63 10.95 6.99 0.42
C LEU A 63 11.13 6.38 1.82
N ASP A 64 10.23 6.73 2.73
CA ASP A 64 10.19 6.30 4.12
C ASP A 64 8.73 6.28 4.61
N LYS A 65 8.51 5.90 5.86
CA LYS A 65 7.20 5.94 6.49
C LYS A 65 6.67 7.37 6.54
N ASP A 66 5.47 7.57 6.03
CA ASP A 66 4.75 8.84 6.11
C ASP A 66 3.32 8.62 6.62
N GLY A 67 3.17 8.76 7.94
CA GLY A 67 1.87 8.66 8.62
C GLY A 67 0.92 9.81 8.29
N ILE A 68 1.43 10.99 7.93
CA ILE A 68 0.60 12.15 7.58
C ILE A 68 -0.05 11.93 6.22
N SER A 69 0.75 11.55 5.22
CA SER A 69 0.22 11.17 3.90
C SER A 69 -0.75 9.99 3.99
N ALA A 70 -0.44 9.00 4.84
CA ALA A 70 -1.36 7.89 5.09
C ALA A 70 -2.70 8.34 5.69
N GLY A 71 -2.67 9.23 6.68
CA GLY A 71 -3.87 9.80 7.28
C GLY A 71 -4.69 10.61 6.28
N ALA A 72 -4.04 11.43 5.45
CA ALA A 72 -4.70 12.19 4.39
C ALA A 72 -5.37 11.28 3.36
N LYS A 73 -4.69 10.20 2.94
CA LYS A 73 -5.23 9.21 2.00
C LYS A 73 -6.42 8.45 2.58
N LEU A 74 -6.38 8.13 3.88
CA LEU A 74 -7.52 7.51 4.55
C LEU A 74 -8.71 8.47 4.68
N ALA A 75 -8.47 9.75 4.96
CA ALA A 75 -9.52 10.77 5.01
C ALA A 75 -10.16 10.97 3.62
N GLU A 76 -9.37 11.01 2.55
CA GLU A 76 -9.84 11.05 1.16
C GLU A 76 -10.74 9.84 0.84
N LEU A 77 -10.30 8.62 1.22
CA LEU A 77 -11.09 7.41 1.07
C LEU A 77 -12.41 7.50 1.86
N ALA A 78 -12.39 8.02 3.08
CA ALA A 78 -13.59 8.16 3.91
C ALA A 78 -14.61 9.12 3.27
N CYS A 79 -14.16 10.27 2.74
CA CYS A 79 -15.02 11.19 1.99
C CYS A 79 -15.63 10.53 0.75
N TYR A 80 -14.81 9.83 -0.04
CA TYR A 80 -15.30 9.13 -1.24
C TYR A 80 -16.34 8.05 -0.89
N LEU A 81 -16.09 7.25 0.15
CA LEU A 81 -17.04 6.21 0.57
C LEU A 81 -18.35 6.81 1.08
N GLN A 82 -18.29 7.94 1.78
CA GLN A 82 -19.48 8.65 2.22
C GLN A 82 -20.36 9.09 1.05
N ASP A 83 -19.77 9.59 -0.05
CA ASP A 83 -20.49 10.01 -1.25
C ASP A 83 -21.26 8.86 -1.92
N ILE A 84 -20.77 7.63 -1.79
CA ILE A 84 -21.43 6.41 -2.31
C ILE A 84 -22.24 5.65 -1.24
N GLY A 85 -22.44 6.25 -0.06
CA GLY A 85 -23.25 5.67 1.02
C GLY A 85 -22.62 4.45 1.71
N MET A 86 -21.29 4.31 1.67
CA MET A 86 -20.54 3.22 2.30
C MET A 86 -19.68 3.72 3.48
N THR A 87 -19.45 2.85 4.45
CA THR A 87 -18.44 3.07 5.51
C THR A 87 -17.11 2.39 5.16
N LEU A 88 -16.04 2.73 5.90
CA LEU A 88 -14.76 2.02 5.81
C LEU A 88 -14.91 0.52 6.15
N SER A 89 -15.77 0.18 7.12
CA SER A 89 -16.06 -1.20 7.49
C SER A 89 -16.77 -1.95 6.37
N ASP A 90 -17.73 -1.32 5.69
CA ASP A 90 -18.40 -1.92 4.53
C ASP A 90 -17.40 -2.18 3.40
N LYS A 91 -16.50 -1.23 3.14
CA LYS A 91 -15.48 -1.42 2.11
C LYS A 91 -14.49 -2.51 2.47
N LEU A 92 -14.11 -2.64 3.74
CA LEU A 92 -13.27 -3.74 4.20
C LEU A 92 -13.97 -5.10 4.05
N ALA A 93 -15.26 -5.19 4.39
CA ALA A 93 -16.05 -6.40 4.19
C ALA A 93 -16.20 -6.79 2.71
N ASP A 94 -16.31 -5.80 1.82
CA ASP A 94 -16.32 -5.98 0.36
C ASP A 94 -14.99 -6.58 -0.14
N ILE A 95 -13.85 -6.06 0.33
CA ILE A 95 -12.51 -6.60 0.00
C ILE A 95 -12.38 -8.07 0.43
N TYR A 96 -12.94 -8.47 1.57
CA TYR A 96 -12.88 -9.87 2.01
C TYR A 96 -13.74 -10.85 1.19
N LYS A 97 -14.63 -10.36 0.33
CA LYS A 97 -15.45 -11.20 -0.55
C LYS A 97 -14.79 -11.49 -1.91
N THR A 98 -13.71 -10.77 -2.22
CA THR A 98 -12.92 -10.95 -3.46
C THR A 98 -11.77 -11.92 -3.22
#